data_AF-A0A151APD2-F1
#
_entry.id   AF-A0A151APD2-F1
#
_cell.length_a   1.000
_cell.length_b   1.000
_cell.length_c   1.000
_cell.angle_alpha   90.00
_cell.angle_beta   90.00
_cell.angle_gamma   90.00
#
_symmetry.space_group_name_H-M   'P 1'
#
loop_
_entity.id
_entity.type
_entity.pdbx_description
1 polymer ?
#
loop_
_entity_poly.entity_id
_entity_poly.type
_entity_poly.pdbx_seq_one_letter_code
_entity_poly.pdbx_strand_id
1 'polypeptide(L)'
;MEVIKLAVSKPKHDINLLLYSLIIATLFGFISWIISKSFEKQFTDILFYVSLGVIIIGLFLMMRRNTSEASLLGLDKNNVQYIANETLEDVKQQQQSTDYHKNFKKHSVEELNFKGIAILLSGVLLMMLNVSLT
;
A
#
# COMPACT_ATOMS: atom_id res chain seq x y z
N MET A 1 -3.59 -25.82 -28.61
CA MET A 1 -4.54 -25.18 -27.70
C MET A 1 -3.94 -25.28 -26.30
N GLU A 2 -2.93 -24.47 -26.03
CA GLU A 2 -2.20 -24.42 -24.75
C GLU A 2 -2.14 -22.96 -24.33
N VAL A 3 -3.22 -22.52 -23.71
CA VAL A 3 -3.29 -21.26 -22.96
C VAL A 3 -4.12 -21.62 -21.74
N ILE A 4 -3.80 -21.07 -20.58
CA ILE A 4 -4.27 -21.53 -19.25
C ILE A 4 -3.36 -22.62 -18.65
N LYS A 5 -2.03 -22.40 -18.66
CA LYS A 5 -1.29 -22.65 -17.43
C LYS A 5 -1.58 -21.46 -16.52
N LEU A 6 -2.64 -21.61 -15.73
CA LEU A 6 -2.94 -20.77 -14.57
C LEU A 6 -1.63 -20.51 -13.83
N ALA A 7 -1.28 -19.23 -13.74
CA ALA A 7 -0.27 -18.74 -12.83
C ALA A 7 -0.75 -19.05 -11.41
N VAL A 8 -0.47 -20.28 -10.94
CA VAL A 8 -0.52 -20.62 -9.53
C VAL A 8 0.71 -19.96 -8.91
N SER A 9 0.61 -18.64 -8.69
CA SER A 9 1.57 -17.90 -7.89
C SER A 9 1.54 -18.45 -6.47
N LYS A 10 2.72 -18.66 -5.89
CA LYS A 10 2.92 -19.26 -4.57
C LYS A 10 1.93 -18.73 -3.51
N PRO A 11 1.14 -19.58 -2.83
CA PRO A 11 0.04 -19.17 -1.92
C PRO A 11 0.49 -18.50 -0.60
N LYS A 12 1.80 -18.38 -0.35
CA LYS A 12 2.31 -17.87 0.94
C LYS A 12 2.12 -16.37 1.13
N HIS A 13 2.08 -15.59 0.04
CA HIS A 13 1.92 -14.13 0.14
C HIS A 13 0.47 -13.72 0.41
N ASP A 14 -0.51 -14.47 -0.10
CA ASP A 14 -1.93 -14.13 0.01
C ASP A 14 -2.48 -14.34 1.43
N ILE A 15 -2.04 -15.41 2.10
CA ILE A 15 -2.44 -15.71 3.49
C ILE A 15 -1.91 -14.63 4.44
N ASN A 16 -0.67 -14.19 4.26
CA ASN A 16 -0.10 -13.13 5.08
C ASN A 16 -0.86 -11.82 4.89
N LEU A 17 -1.26 -11.49 3.66
CA LEU A 17 -2.02 -10.28 3.36
C LEU A 17 -3.36 -10.26 4.10
N LEU A 18 -4.10 -11.38 4.03
CA LEU A 18 -5.35 -11.55 4.74
C LEU A 18 -5.14 -11.40 6.25
N LEU A 19 -4.13 -12.04 6.83
CA LEU A 19 -3.84 -11.95 8.26
C LEU A 19 -3.55 -10.51 8.69
N TYR A 20 -2.69 -9.79 7.95
CA TYR A 20 -2.41 -8.38 8.23
C TYR A 20 -3.66 -7.51 8.13
N SER A 21 -4.49 -7.71 7.10
CA SER A 21 -5.74 -6.96 6.95
C SER A 21 -6.71 -7.22 8.11
N LEU A 22 -6.78 -8.45 8.62
CA LEU A 22 -7.64 -8.83 9.73
C LEU A 22 -7.19 -8.19 11.05
N ILE A 23 -5.88 -8.16 11.31
CA ILE A 23 -5.30 -7.49 12.48
C ILE A 23 -5.61 -6.00 12.44
N ILE A 24 -5.41 -5.35 11.30
CA ILE A 24 -5.69 -3.92 11.11
C ILE A 24 -7.20 -3.64 11.27
N ALA A 25 -8.06 -4.47 10.67
CA ALA A 25 -9.51 -4.35 10.82
C ALA A 25 -9.93 -4.46 12.30
N THR A 26 -9.36 -5.42 13.04
CA THR A 26 -9.64 -5.60 14.47
C THR A 26 -9.24 -4.36 15.28
N LEU A 27 -8.08 -3.76 15.00
CA LEU A 27 -7.62 -2.54 15.64
C LEU A 27 -8.57 -1.37 15.39
N PHE A 28 -8.94 -1.11 14.13
CA PHE A 28 -9.87 -0.02 13.79
C PHE A 28 -11.28 -0.27 14.30
N GLY A 29 -11.75 -1.52 14.31
CA GLY A 29 -13.03 -1.89 14.94
C GLY A 29 -13.03 -1.60 16.45
N PHE A 30 -11.92 -1.88 17.13
CA PHE A 30 -11.76 -1.54 18.54
C PHE A 30 -11.75 -0.02 18.79
N ILE A 31 -11.07 0.74 17.91
CA ILE A 31 -11.10 2.21 17.94
C ILE A 31 -12.55 2.73 17.75
N SER A 32 -13.29 2.20 16.78
CA SER A 32 -14.70 2.55 16.57
C SER A 32 -15.55 2.26 17.80
N TRP A 33 -15.28 1.15 18.51
CA TRP A 33 -16.00 0.79 19.72
C TRP A 33 -15.72 1.77 20.88
N ILE A 34 -14.46 2.15 21.08
CA ILE A 34 -14.08 3.17 22.07
C ILE A 34 -14.79 4.49 21.78
N ILE A 35 -14.73 4.96 20.53
CA ILE A 35 -15.38 6.23 20.12
C ILE A 35 -16.90 6.15 20.34
N SER A 36 -17.52 5.01 20.01
CA SER A 36 -18.96 4.82 20.21
C SER A 36 -19.35 4.91 21.68
N LYS A 37 -18.55 4.32 22.57
CA LYS A 37 -18.76 4.43 24.01
C LYS A 37 -18.48 5.82 24.58
N SER A 38 -17.46 6.52 24.10
CA SER A 38 -17.10 7.84 24.61
C SER A 38 -18.05 8.95 24.18
N PHE A 39 -18.67 8.84 23.00
CA PHE A 39 -19.52 9.89 22.42
C PHE A 39 -21.01 9.53 22.38
N GLU A 40 -21.41 8.39 22.97
CA GLU A 40 -22.79 7.87 22.97
C GLU A 40 -23.44 7.81 21.57
N LYS A 41 -22.62 7.62 20.54
CA LYS A 41 -23.07 7.50 19.15
C LYS A 41 -23.24 6.04 18.76
N GLN A 42 -24.10 5.79 17.79
CA GLN A 42 -24.29 4.45 17.23
C GLN A 42 -22.96 3.91 16.68
N PHE A 43 -22.66 2.67 17.05
CA PHE A 43 -21.43 2.00 16.63
C PHE A 43 -21.36 1.87 15.10
N THR A 44 -22.50 1.59 14.46
CA THR A 44 -22.64 1.52 13.00
C THR A 44 -22.22 2.82 12.32
N ASP A 45 -22.71 3.97 12.78
CA ASP A 45 -22.34 5.27 12.20
C ASP A 45 -20.83 5.52 12.28
N ILE A 46 -20.23 5.27 13.44
CA ILE A 46 -18.79 5.47 13.63
C ILE A 46 -17.98 4.48 12.81
N LEU A 47 -18.39 3.22 12.78
CA LEU A 47 -17.72 2.18 12.01
C LEU A 47 -17.70 2.53 10.52
N PHE A 48 -18.79 3.09 9.99
CA PHE A 48 -18.87 3.57 8.61
C PHE A 48 -17.89 4.71 8.32
N TYR A 49 -17.82 5.74 9.19
CA TYR A 49 -16.86 6.83 8.98
C TYR A 49 -15.40 6.37 9.10
N VAL A 50 -15.12 5.46 10.03
CA VAL A 50 -13.79 4.88 10.21
C VAL A 50 -13.41 4.02 9.00
N SER A 51 -14.30 3.15 8.50
CA SER A 51 -14.02 2.32 7.33
C SER A 51 -13.74 3.17 6.09
N LEU A 52 -14.51 4.24 5.87
CA LEU A 52 -14.32 5.17 4.77
C LEU A 52 -12.95 5.88 4.87
N GLY A 53 -12.58 6.34 6.07
CA GLY A 53 -11.26 6.92 6.33
C GLY A 53 -10.10 5.96 6.05
N VAL A 54 -10.22 4.70 6.50
CA VAL A 54 -9.20 3.66 6.26
C VAL A 54 -9.02 3.37 4.77
N ILE A 55 -10.11 3.31 4.00
CA ILE A 55 -10.05 3.12 2.54
C ILE A 55 -9.32 4.28 1.87
N ILE A 56 -9.63 5.54 2.23
CA ILE A 56 -8.96 6.72 1.68
C ILE A 56 -7.46 6.69 1.99
N ILE A 57 -7.07 6.35 3.22
CA ILE A 57 -5.66 6.23 3.60
C ILE A 57 -4.97 5.12 2.78
N GLY A 58 -5.63 3.97 2.61
CA GLY A 58 -5.14 2.88 1.77
C GLY A 58 -4.88 3.33 0.33
N LEU A 59 -5.84 4.02 -0.29
CA LEU A 59 -5.71 4.58 -1.63
C LEU A 59 -4.56 5.60 -1.72
N PHE A 60 -4.43 6.48 -0.74
CA PHE A 60 -3.38 7.51 -0.74
C PHE A 60 -1.97 6.91 -0.61
N LEU A 61 -1.81 5.88 0.23
CA LEU A 61 -0.56 5.15 0.37
C LEU A 61 -0.17 4.42 -0.93
N MET A 62 -1.16 3.99 -1.72
CA MET A 62 -0.93 3.42 -3.05
C MET A 62 -0.58 4.49 -4.11
N MET A 63 -1.17 5.69 -4.03
CA MET A 63 -0.93 6.78 -4.98
C MET A 63 0.46 7.42 -4.88
N ARG A 64 1.12 7.39 -3.72
CA ARG A 64 2.46 7.97 -3.49
C ARG A 64 3.57 7.38 -4.38
N ARG A 65 3.27 6.37 -5.22
CA ARG A 65 4.25 5.70 -6.12
C ARG A 65 4.34 6.24 -7.55
N ASN A 66 3.47 7.15 -8.01
CA ASN A 66 3.49 7.55 -9.43
C ASN A 66 4.19 8.88 -9.73
N THR A 67 4.83 9.54 -8.76
CA THR A 67 5.76 10.64 -9.06
C THR A 67 7.11 10.04 -9.40
N SER A 68 7.19 9.49 -10.61
CA SER A 68 8.46 9.36 -11.30
C SER A 68 9.08 10.76 -11.35
N GLU A 69 10.11 10.99 -10.54
CA GLU A 69 10.93 12.22 -10.52
C GLU A 69 11.54 12.53 -11.90
N ALA A 70 11.35 11.64 -12.89
CA ALA A 70 11.74 11.81 -14.28
C ALA A 70 10.90 12.82 -15.09
N SER A 71 9.73 13.28 -14.62
CA SER A 71 8.81 14.04 -15.48
C SER A 71 8.87 15.56 -15.37
N LEU A 72 9.48 16.15 -14.33
CA LEU A 72 9.50 17.61 -14.15
C LEU A 72 10.86 18.25 -14.47
N LEU A 73 11.95 17.50 -14.34
CA LEU A 73 13.30 17.95 -14.71
C LEU A 73 13.61 17.78 -16.22
N GLY A 74 12.74 17.09 -16.97
CA GLY A 74 12.91 16.83 -18.40
C GLY A 74 12.26 17.84 -19.35
N LEU A 75 11.73 18.96 -18.84
CA LEU A 75 11.08 19.98 -19.67
C LEU A 75 12.06 20.96 -20.34
N ASP A 76 13.34 20.94 -19.96
CA ASP A 76 14.40 21.70 -20.64
C ASP A 76 15.27 20.74 -21.46
N LYS A 77 15.07 20.76 -22.79
CA LYS A 77 15.63 19.80 -23.77
C LYS A 77 17.16 19.71 -23.78
N ASN A 78 17.88 20.58 -23.08
CA ASN A 78 19.34 20.67 -23.14
C ASN A 78 20.08 19.93 -22.01
N ASN A 79 19.41 19.57 -20.91
CA ASN A 79 20.08 18.97 -19.73
C ASN A 79 19.68 17.51 -19.44
N VAL A 80 18.81 16.92 -20.26
CA VAL A 80 18.29 15.55 -20.06
C VAL A 80 19.40 14.50 -20.04
N GLN A 81 20.42 14.67 -20.89
CA GLN A 81 21.57 13.76 -20.92
C GLN A 81 22.46 13.90 -19.69
N TYR A 82 22.65 15.11 -19.19
CA TYR A 82 23.50 15.38 -18.02
C TYR A 82 22.84 14.85 -16.74
N ILE A 83 21.54 15.14 -16.55
CA ILE A 83 20.76 14.65 -15.41
C ILE A 83 20.65 13.12 -15.43
N ALA A 84 20.41 12.52 -16.61
CA ALA A 84 20.40 11.06 -16.73
C ALA A 84 21.76 10.45 -16.39
N ASN A 85 22.86 11.10 -16.79
CA ASN A 85 24.20 10.58 -16.55
C ASN A 85 24.62 10.70 -15.08
N GLU A 86 24.34 11.83 -14.42
CA GLU A 86 24.57 11.98 -12.97
C GLU A 86 23.70 11.01 -12.16
N THR A 87 22.43 10.81 -12.56
CA THR A 87 21.56 9.82 -11.91
C THR A 87 22.11 8.40 -12.09
N LEU A 88 22.68 8.07 -13.26
CA LEU A 88 23.29 6.77 -13.51
C LEU A 88 24.60 6.57 -12.75
N GLU A 89 25.39 7.63 -12.54
CA GLU A 89 26.60 7.60 -11.72
C GLU A 89 26.29 7.46 -10.24
N ASP A 90 25.30 8.20 -9.74
CA ASP A 90 24.89 8.12 -8.33
C ASP A 90 24.25 6.75 -8.03
N VAL A 91 23.46 6.20 -8.96
CA VAL A 91 22.95 4.82 -8.89
C VAL A 91 24.08 3.80 -8.94
N LYS A 92 25.11 3.99 -9.78
CA LYS A 92 26.30 3.11 -9.78
C LYS A 92 27.06 3.18 -8.46
N GLN A 93 27.22 4.36 -7.88
CA GLN A 93 27.94 4.57 -6.63
C GLN A 93 27.17 4.00 -5.42
N GLN A 94 25.84 4.10 -5.42
CA GLN A 94 24.96 3.45 -4.44
C GLN A 94 24.94 1.92 -4.59
N GLN A 95 25.02 1.41 -5.83
CA GLN A 95 25.13 -0.01 -6.13
C GLN A 95 26.50 -0.61 -5.78
N GLN A 96 27.57 0.20 -5.77
CA GLN A 96 28.92 -0.24 -5.40
C GLN A 96 29.19 -0.16 -3.89
N SER A 97 28.58 0.81 -3.19
CA SER A 97 28.80 1.05 -1.75
C SER A 97 27.94 0.16 -0.83
N THR A 98 26.86 -0.41 -1.36
CA THR A 98 25.96 -1.27 -0.60
C THR A 98 25.75 -2.57 -1.37
N ASP A 99 25.53 -3.68 -0.66
CA ASP A 99 25.23 -5.03 -1.19
C ASP A 99 23.82 -5.06 -1.85
N TYR A 100 23.57 -4.10 -2.75
CA TYR A 100 22.29 -3.62 -3.24
C TYR A 100 21.61 -4.70 -4.08
N HIS A 101 22.37 -5.41 -4.92
CA HIS A 101 21.88 -6.50 -5.74
C HIS A 101 21.34 -7.68 -4.93
N LYS A 102 21.71 -7.80 -3.65
CA LYS A 102 21.28 -8.89 -2.77
C LYS A 102 19.92 -8.62 -2.11
N ASN A 103 19.54 -7.36 -1.92
CA ASN A 103 18.37 -6.97 -1.11
C ASN A 103 17.40 -5.97 -1.78
N PHE A 104 17.69 -5.45 -2.98
CA PHE A 104 16.87 -4.42 -3.62
C PHE A 104 15.44 -4.85 -3.92
N LYS A 105 15.26 -6.12 -4.30
CA LYS A 105 13.95 -6.69 -4.60
C LYS A 105 13.07 -6.90 -3.36
N LYS A 106 13.69 -6.92 -2.17
CA LYS A 106 13.03 -7.33 -0.93
C LYS A 106 12.38 -6.17 -0.16
N HIS A 107 12.86 -4.93 -0.32
CA HIS A 107 12.52 -3.87 0.65
C HIS A 107 11.90 -2.56 0.12
N SER A 108 12.00 -2.21 -1.17
CA SER A 108 11.56 -0.86 -1.60
C SER A 108 10.19 -0.82 -2.29
N VAL A 109 9.81 -1.87 -3.03
CA VAL A 109 8.68 -1.80 -3.98
C VAL A 109 7.53 -2.75 -3.63
N GLU A 110 7.82 -3.95 -3.14
CA GLU A 110 6.78 -4.94 -2.80
C GLU A 110 6.15 -4.66 -1.42
N GLU A 111 6.95 -4.30 -0.41
CA GLU A 111 6.47 -4.12 0.97
C GLU A 111 5.49 -2.95 1.13
N LEU A 112 5.70 -1.82 0.42
CA LEU A 112 4.81 -0.67 0.49
C LEU A 112 3.47 -0.93 -0.23
N ASN A 113 3.49 -1.65 -1.36
CA ASN A 113 2.26 -2.05 -2.05
C ASN A 113 1.45 -3.03 -1.21
N PHE A 114 2.13 -4.00 -0.60
CA PHE A 114 1.51 -4.97 0.29
C PHE A 114 0.80 -4.30 1.48
N LYS A 115 1.45 -3.32 2.12
CA LYS A 115 0.86 -2.55 3.23
C LYS A 115 -0.34 -1.72 2.79
N GLY A 116 -0.25 -1.01 1.67
CA GLY A 116 -1.36 -0.22 1.13
C GLY A 116 -2.58 -1.08 0.80
N ILE A 117 -2.37 -2.22 0.14
CA ILE A 117 -3.43 -3.18 -0.19
C ILE A 117 -4.03 -3.80 1.08
N ALA A 118 -3.21 -4.17 2.07
CA ALA A 118 -3.71 -4.72 3.33
C ALA A 118 -4.57 -3.72 4.12
N ILE A 119 -4.18 -2.43 4.14
CA ILE A 119 -4.97 -1.36 4.75
C ILE A 119 -6.29 -1.16 3.99
N LEU A 120 -6.25 -1.09 2.66
CA LEU A 120 -7.45 -0.96 1.84
C LEU A 120 -8.40 -2.14 2.07
N LEU A 121 -7.89 -3.38 2.06
CA LEU A 121 -8.67 -4.59 2.32
C LEU A 121 -9.30 -4.57 3.71
N SER A 122 -8.57 -4.10 4.72
CA SER A 122 -9.11 -3.95 6.09
C SER A 122 -10.28 -2.97 6.16
N GLY A 123 -10.20 -1.85 5.43
CA GLY A 123 -11.30 -0.88 5.33
C GLY A 123 -12.54 -1.46 4.65
N VAL A 124 -12.36 -2.26 3.59
CA VAL A 124 -13.46 -2.97 2.92
C VAL A 124 -14.10 -4.01 3.86
N LEU A 125 -13.31 -4.77 4.60
CA LEU A 125 -13.82 -5.73 5.59
C LEU A 125 -14.66 -5.04 6.67
N LEU A 126 -14.20 -3.90 7.18
CA LEU A 126 -14.96 -3.10 8.15
C LEU A 126 -16.27 -2.57 7.57
N MET A 127 -16.26 -2.14 6.30
CA MET A 127 -17.45 -1.71 5.58
C MET A 127 -18.46 -2.87 5.44
N MET A 128 -17.99 -4.09 5.11
CA MET A 128 -18.85 -5.27 5.04
C MET A 128 -19.45 -5.63 6.40
N LEU A 129 -18.66 -5.53 7.48
CA LEU A 129 -19.17 -5.72 8.84
C LEU A 129 -20.24 -4.70 9.20
N ASN A 130 -20.05 -3.43 8.81
CA ASN A 130 -21.04 -2.37 9.01
C ASN A 130 -22.37 -2.68 8.33
N VAL A 131 -22.34 -3.08 7.06
CA VAL A 131 -23.55 -3.48 6.31
C VAL A 131 -24.23 -4.69 6.94
N SER A 132 -23.47 -5.64 7.50
CA SER A 132 -24.03 -6.80 8.19
C SER A 132 -24.65 -6.48 9.56
N LEU A 133 -24.26 -5.38 10.18
CA LEU A 133 -24.72 -4.95 11.51
C LEU A 133 -25.88 -3.95 11.45
N THR A 134 -26.16 -3.39 10.28
CA THR A 134 -27.24 -2.43 10.00
C THR A 134 -28.50 -3.17 9.59
#